data_AF-A0A3D9T5P3-F1
#
_entry.id   AF-A0A3D9T5P3-F1
#
_cell.length_a   1.000
_cell.length_b   1.000
_cell.length_c   1.000
_cell.angle_alpha   90.00
_cell.angle_beta   90.00
_cell.angle_gamma   90.00
#
_symmetry.space_group_name_H-M   'P 1'
#
loop_
_entity.id
_entity.type
_entity.pdbx_description
1 polymer ?
#
loop_
_entity_poly.entity_id
_entity_poly.type
_entity_poly.pdbx_seq_one_letter_code
_entity_poly.pdbx_strand_id
1 'polypeptide(L)'
;MLLDAAPPLPRSMRAVGHLSRDDDTWSATDTVMVALSLFTVWAARTGRTLRDVPVGDLTAHELEEFWIDDRFEGDHTAPTGGPS
;
A
#
# COMPACT_ATOMS: atom_id res chain seq x y z
N MET A 1 -14.28 13.74 57.98
CA MET A 1 -15.00 14.26 56.79
C MET A 1 -13.98 15.00 55.93
N LEU A 2 -13.23 14.26 55.08
CA LEU A 2 -12.25 14.83 54.16
C LEU A 2 -12.79 14.68 52.74
N LEU A 3 -12.91 15.79 52.01
CA LEU A 3 -13.46 15.85 50.66
C LEU A 3 -12.46 15.22 49.69
N ASP A 4 -12.73 13.99 49.27
CA ASP A 4 -12.05 13.32 48.17
C ASP A 4 -12.54 13.93 46.86
N ALA A 5 -11.85 14.96 46.40
CA ALA A 5 -12.06 15.57 45.09
C ALA A 5 -10.70 15.67 44.39
N ALA A 6 -10.37 14.63 43.63
CA ALA A 6 -9.23 14.63 42.73
C ALA A 6 -9.33 15.82 41.74
N PRO A 7 -8.23 16.54 41.46
CA PRO A 7 -8.26 17.64 40.50
C PRO A 7 -8.56 17.11 39.09
N PRO A 8 -9.41 17.78 38.29
CA PRO A 8 -9.60 17.39 36.91
C PRO A 8 -8.29 17.58 36.15
N LEU A 9 -7.83 16.51 35.50
CA LEU A 9 -6.60 16.52 34.70
C LEU A 9 -6.63 17.65 33.66
N PRO A 10 -5.48 18.28 33.36
CA PRO A 10 -5.38 19.31 32.35
C PRO A 10 -5.85 18.79 30.99
N ARG A 11 -6.69 19.57 30.31
CA ARG A 11 -7.29 19.24 29.00
C ARG A 11 -6.26 18.99 27.88
N SER A 12 -4.99 19.31 28.10
CA SER A 12 -3.90 19.12 27.14
C SER A 12 -3.56 17.66 26.82
N MET A 13 -4.16 16.69 27.52
CA MET A 13 -3.97 15.25 27.29
C MET A 13 -5.24 14.57 26.72
N ARG A 14 -6.27 15.34 26.32
CA ARG A 14 -7.53 14.82 25.76
C ARG A 14 -7.64 14.91 24.23
N ALA A 15 -6.56 15.23 23.54
CA ALA A 15 -6.55 15.26 22.07
C ALA A 15 -5.32 14.54 21.49
N VAL A 16 -5.01 13.35 22.01
CA VAL A 16 -4.24 12.33 21.29
C VAL A 16 -5.22 11.19 21.08
N GLY A 17 -5.99 11.28 20.01
CA GLY A 17 -7.17 10.44 19.79
C GLY A 17 -8.10 10.99 18.72
N HIS A 18 -7.92 12.25 18.33
CA HIS A 18 -8.16 12.63 16.94
C HIS A 18 -6.85 12.40 16.20
N LEU A 19 -6.46 11.12 16.05
CA LEU A 19 -5.95 10.76 14.74
C LEU A 19 -7.12 11.14 13.84
N SER A 20 -7.02 12.32 13.20
CA SER A 20 -7.48 12.38 11.84
C SER A 20 -6.78 11.18 11.21
N ARG A 21 -7.52 10.07 11.15
CA ARG A 21 -7.51 9.23 9.99
C ARG A 21 -7.97 10.19 8.91
N ASP A 22 -7.03 11.02 8.45
CA ASP A 22 -7.01 11.41 7.07
C ASP A 22 -7.15 10.06 6.39
N ASP A 23 -8.35 9.81 5.91
CA ASP A 23 -8.56 8.79 4.93
C ASP A 23 -7.47 9.05 3.90
N ASP A 24 -6.40 8.25 3.95
CA ASP A 24 -5.56 7.90 2.81
C ASP A 24 -6.50 7.21 1.80
N THR A 25 -7.59 7.89 1.40
CA THR A 25 -8.39 7.64 0.23
C THR A 25 -7.51 8.03 -0.92
N TRP A 26 -6.50 7.19 -1.11
CA TRP A 26 -5.86 6.98 -2.36
C TRP A 26 -6.91 7.11 -3.47
N SER A 27 -6.73 8.08 -4.37
CA SER A 27 -7.73 8.37 -5.39
C SER A 27 -7.88 7.16 -6.31
N ALA A 28 -9.10 6.89 -6.78
CA ALA A 28 -9.32 5.86 -7.78
C ALA A 28 -8.42 6.06 -9.02
N THR A 29 -8.15 7.32 -9.39
CA THR A 29 -7.21 7.67 -10.46
C THR A 29 -5.78 7.24 -10.13
N ASP A 30 -5.30 7.51 -8.91
CA ASP A 30 -3.97 7.09 -8.48
C ASP A 30 -3.86 5.54 -8.51
N THR A 31 -4.95 4.82 -8.21
CA THR A 31 -4.96 3.34 -8.21
C THR A 31 -4.76 2.83 -9.61
N VAL A 32 -5.48 3.42 -10.56
CA VAL A 32 -5.37 3.07 -11.98
C VAL A 32 -3.97 3.38 -12.49
N MET A 33 -3.39 4.52 -12.11
CA MET A 33 -2.04 4.90 -12.54
C MET A 33 -0.97 3.95 -11.99
N VAL A 34 -1.06 3.55 -10.71
CA VAL A 34 -0.14 2.58 -10.13
C VAL A 34 -0.34 1.19 -10.74
N ALA A 35 -1.57 0.72 -10.88
CA ALA A 35 -1.84 -0.56 -11.52
C ALA A 35 -1.29 -0.62 -12.95
N LEU A 36 -1.52 0.43 -13.75
CA LEU A 36 -0.98 0.54 -15.11
C LEU A 36 0.56 0.53 -15.10
N SER A 37 1.17 1.21 -14.13
CA SER A 37 2.63 1.23 -13.98
C SER A 37 3.20 -0.16 -13.68
N LEU A 38 2.57 -0.90 -12.76
CA LEU A 38 2.97 -2.27 -12.43
C LEU A 38 2.83 -3.22 -13.64
N PHE A 39 1.70 -3.15 -14.38
CA PHE A 39 1.52 -3.94 -15.59
C PHE A 39 2.53 -3.59 -16.69
N THR A 40 2.87 -2.31 -16.84
CA THR A 40 3.87 -1.86 -17.81
C THR A 40 5.24 -2.44 -17.48
N VAL A 41 5.64 -2.42 -16.21
CA VAL A 41 6.91 -3.01 -15.75
C VAL A 41 6.92 -4.51 -15.94
N TRP A 42 5.84 -5.19 -15.55
CA TRP A 42 5.71 -6.63 -15.75
C TRP A 42 5.79 -7.01 -17.22
N ALA A 43 5.08 -6.30 -18.10
CA ALA A 43 5.09 -6.57 -19.53
C ALA A 43 6.49 -6.37 -20.13
N ALA A 44 7.18 -5.29 -19.74
CA ALA A 44 8.55 -5.03 -20.16
C ALA A 44 9.53 -6.13 -19.72
N ARG A 45 9.35 -6.68 -18.52
CA ARG A 45 10.24 -7.71 -17.95
C ARG A 45 9.95 -9.12 -18.48
N THR A 46 8.68 -9.41 -18.73
CA THR A 46 8.22 -10.76 -19.06
C THR A 46 8.01 -11.01 -20.54
N GLY A 47 7.82 -9.94 -21.33
CA GLY A 47 7.39 -9.98 -22.73
C GLY A 47 5.93 -10.39 -22.91
N ARG A 48 5.16 -10.52 -21.82
CA ARG A 48 3.74 -10.87 -21.84
C ARG A 48 2.90 -9.60 -21.72
N THR A 49 1.67 -9.65 -22.22
CA THR A 49 0.73 -8.54 -22.13
C THR A 49 -0.60 -9.05 -21.60
N LEU A 50 -1.20 -8.31 -20.66
CA LEU A 50 -2.60 -8.51 -20.32
C LEU A 50 -3.49 -8.07 -21.48
N ARG A 51 -4.77 -8.43 -21.39
CA ARG A 51 -5.76 -7.95 -22.35
C ARG A 51 -5.85 -6.43 -22.35
N ASP A 52 -6.04 -5.87 -23.54
CA ASP A 52 -6.25 -4.44 -23.75
C ASP A 52 -7.68 -4.03 -23.34
N VAL A 53 -7.91 -3.99 -22.04
CA VAL A 53 -9.16 -3.58 -21.40
C VAL A 53 -8.86 -2.70 -20.18
N PRO A 54 -9.82 -1.88 -19.71
CA PRO A 54 -9.65 -1.17 -18.44
C PRO A 54 -9.25 -2.13 -17.31
N VAL A 55 -8.37 -1.68 -16.41
CA VAL A 55 -7.87 -2.52 -15.29
C VAL A 55 -9.00 -3.13 -14.47
N GLY A 56 -10.11 -2.41 -14.29
CA GLY A 56 -11.30 -2.90 -13.58
C GLY A 56 -12.07 -4.01 -14.30
N ASP A 57 -11.80 -4.22 -15.58
CA ASP A 57 -12.46 -5.23 -16.43
C ASP A 57 -11.59 -6.50 -16.62
N LEU A 58 -10.39 -6.54 -16.01
CA LEU A 58 -9.57 -7.74 -15.97
C LEU A 58 -10.22 -8.80 -15.09
N THR A 59 -10.10 -10.06 -15.49
CA THR A 59 -10.60 -11.16 -14.67
C THR A 59 -9.72 -11.37 -13.45
N ALA A 60 -10.30 -11.91 -12.37
CA ALA A 60 -9.55 -12.27 -11.17
C ALA A 60 -8.38 -13.22 -11.49
N HIS A 61 -8.58 -14.15 -12.43
CA HIS A 61 -7.54 -15.09 -12.85
C HIS A 61 -6.36 -14.40 -13.54
N GLU A 62 -6.61 -13.40 -14.39
CA GLU A 62 -5.54 -12.63 -15.05
C GLU A 62 -4.75 -11.79 -14.03
N LEU A 63 -5.43 -11.26 -13.01
CA LEU A 63 -4.77 -10.56 -11.90
C LEU A 63 -3.93 -11.53 -11.06
N GLU A 64 -4.41 -12.74 -10.81
CA GLU A 64 -3.66 -13.79 -10.12
C GLU A 64 -2.41 -14.17 -10.91
N GLU A 65 -2.52 -14.46 -12.21
CA GLU A 65 -1.37 -14.78 -13.07
C GLU A 65 -0.31 -13.67 -13.07
N PHE A 66 -0.74 -12.40 -13.03
CA PHE A 66 0.15 -11.26 -12.86
C PHE A 66 0.86 -11.30 -11.49
N TRP A 67 0.11 -11.49 -10.40
CA TRP A 67 0.65 -11.43 -9.03
C TRP A 67 1.55 -12.62 -8.67
N ILE A 68 1.35 -13.79 -9.28
CA ILE A 68 2.16 -15.00 -9.01
C ILE A 68 3.36 -15.13 -9.95
N ASP A 69 3.60 -14.21 -10.90
CA ASP A 69 4.77 -14.29 -11.76
C ASP A 69 6.01 -13.92 -10.95
N ASP A 70 6.78 -14.94 -10.53
CA ASP A 70 8.03 -14.80 -9.76
C ASP A 70 9.07 -13.91 -10.45
N ARG A 71 8.94 -13.67 -11.76
CA ARG A 71 9.81 -12.72 -12.49
C ARG A 71 9.41 -11.27 -12.25
N PHE A 72 8.28 -10.99 -11.62
CA PHE A 72 7.90 -9.64 -11.23
C PHE A 72 8.66 -9.20 -10.00
N GLU A 73 8.77 -10.08 -9.00
CA GLU A 73 9.63 -9.88 -7.86
C GLU A 73 11.08 -9.70 -8.38
N GLY A 74 11.70 -8.56 -8.04
CA GLY A 74 13.12 -8.33 -8.36
C GLY A 74 13.98 -9.50 -7.88
N ASP A 75 15.19 -9.65 -8.41
CA ASP A 75 16.20 -10.33 -7.61
C ASP A 75 16.49 -9.44 -6.41
N HIS A 76 15.80 -9.66 -5.29
CA HIS A 76 16.10 -9.02 -4.02
C HIS A 76 17.33 -9.73 -3.44
N THR A 77 18.37 -9.93 -4.26
CA THR A 77 19.69 -10.27 -3.72
C THR A 77 20.15 -8.98 -3.04
N ALA A 78 19.73 -8.80 -1.78
CA ALA A 78 20.31 -7.79 -0.91
C ALA A 78 21.82 -7.90 -1.12
N PRO A 79 22.53 -6.81 -1.48
CA PRO A 79 23.97 -6.87 -1.49
C PRO A 79 24.36 -7.25 -0.07
N THR A 80 24.85 -8.47 0.12
CA THR A 80 25.45 -8.93 1.37
C THR A 80 26.78 -8.18 1.52
N GLY A 81 26.70 -6.87 1.64
CA GLY A 81 27.77 -5.99 2.07
C GLY A 81 27.79 -6.03 3.59
N GLY A 82 28.35 -7.10 4.14
CA GLY A 82 28.95 -7.06 5.47
C GLY A 82 30.45 -6.89 5.31
N PRO A 83 31.04 -5.73 5.64
CA PRO A 83 32.49 -5.54 5.67
C PRO A 83 33.16 -6.18 6.91
N SER A 84 34.44 -6.51 6.70
CA SER A 84 35.51 -6.92 7.64
C SER A 84 35.80 -8.41 7.78
#